data_AF-A0A539EN10-F1
#
_entry.id   AF-A0A539EN10-F1
#
_cell.length_a   1.000
_cell.length_b   1.000
_cell.length_c   1.000
_cell.angle_alpha   90.00
_cell.angle_beta   90.00
_cell.angle_gamma   90.00
#
_symmetry.space_group_name_H-M   'P 1'
#
loop_
_entity.id
_entity.type
_entity.pdbx_description
1 polymer ?
#
loop_
_entity_poly.entity_id
_entity_poly.type
_entity_poly.pdbx_seq_one_letter_code
_entity_poly.pdbx_strand_id
1 'polypeptide(L)'
;MTILEANPLGHSCARVCPVEALCEGSCVYHDWHEKPIQIARLQRYATDHIHAGGWQAFAPGKAVGKKAAIVGAGPAGLSCAAYLRRLGVAVTLFEAKPKPGGLNTYGIAEYKLDGPTSLDETAMVLDLGADIRYGVQVGKKLPFARLTKEFDAVFLGVGLGAGHSLGVPGEHLSGVYEALALIERIKHHDFKSIPPGEVTVCIGAGNTAVDVVTQVKRLGTPKVVMAYRRAPEDMSAYPYEYELAKADAVEFLWHVAPVKILGQSKVEGIRFQKMAQTDGRLAPVPGSEFDVPCDRVVKAIGQKAHGETLRTLSGLALDEKGRIKTDPATLKTSHPKVWAGGDAVNGGKEVVNAAADGKRAALAMFRAAVGREPGPEHAYWISTIEGRLRAAPGKAHDAKKALAY
;
A
#
# COMPACT_ATOMS: atom_id res chain seq x y z
N MET A 1 22.05 9.69 1.11
CA MET A 1 21.72 9.95 -0.31
C MET A 1 21.37 8.69 -1.10
N THR A 2 22.22 7.66 -1.13
CA THR A 2 22.00 6.42 -1.93
C THR A 2 20.60 5.79 -1.79
N ILE A 3 20.10 5.67 -0.54
CA ILE A 3 18.74 5.15 -0.24
C ILE A 3 17.69 5.95 -1.01
N LEU A 4 17.68 7.27 -0.83
CA LEU A 4 16.67 8.18 -1.39
C LEU A 4 16.79 8.32 -2.91
N GLU A 5 18.00 8.19 -3.45
CA GLU A 5 18.22 8.17 -4.89
C GLU A 5 17.52 6.97 -5.55
N ALA A 6 17.61 5.81 -4.91
CA ALA A 6 17.01 4.56 -5.36
C ALA A 6 15.52 4.43 -5.03
N ASN A 7 15.08 5.01 -3.92
CA ASN A 7 13.69 5.01 -3.48
C ASN A 7 13.36 6.30 -2.68
N PRO A 8 12.61 7.25 -3.27
CA PRO A 8 12.23 8.47 -2.57
C PRO A 8 11.27 8.26 -1.40
N LEU A 9 10.70 7.05 -1.26
CA LEU A 9 9.84 6.64 -0.15
C LEU A 9 10.62 5.81 0.89
N GLY A 10 11.93 6.10 1.01
CA GLY A 10 12.84 5.36 1.87
C GLY A 10 12.53 5.51 3.37
N HIS A 11 11.91 6.61 3.79
CA HIS A 11 11.62 6.87 5.19
C HIS A 11 10.43 6.02 5.69
N SER A 12 9.39 5.90 4.86
CA SER A 12 8.28 4.97 5.08
C SER A 12 8.74 3.52 4.94
N CYS A 13 9.48 3.18 3.87
CA CYS A 13 9.93 1.80 3.62
C CYS A 13 10.83 1.26 4.75
N ALA A 14 11.63 2.11 5.40
CA ALA A 14 12.45 1.72 6.54
C ALA A 14 11.65 1.27 7.78
N ARG A 15 10.35 1.59 7.83
CA ARG A 15 9.45 1.28 8.94
C ARG A 15 8.49 0.14 8.63
N VAL A 16 8.04 0.04 7.38
CA VAL A 16 6.90 -0.80 7.00
C VAL A 16 7.23 -1.91 6.02
N CYS A 17 8.46 -1.97 5.49
CA CYS A 17 8.85 -3.08 4.62
C CYS A 17 8.86 -4.39 5.43
N PRO A 18 8.28 -5.48 4.90
CA PRO A 18 8.37 -6.81 5.49
C PRO A 18 9.74 -7.40 5.18
N VAL A 19 10.76 -6.92 5.90
CA VAL A 19 12.16 -7.19 5.57
C VAL A 19 12.55 -8.66 5.58
N GLU A 20 11.90 -9.47 6.44
CA GLU A 20 12.07 -10.93 6.47
C GLU A 20 11.58 -11.63 5.20
N ALA A 21 10.59 -11.04 4.51
CA ALA A 21 10.13 -11.51 3.20
C ALA A 21 10.90 -10.87 2.03
N LEU A 22 11.82 -9.95 2.32
CA LEU A 22 12.55 -9.13 1.34
C LEU A 22 14.06 -9.12 1.66
N CYS A 23 14.64 -7.94 1.83
CA CYS A 23 16.09 -7.74 1.87
C CYS A 23 16.80 -8.47 3.03
N GLU A 24 16.20 -8.52 4.22
CA GLU A 24 16.80 -9.20 5.37
C GLU A 24 16.58 -10.72 5.29
N GLY A 25 15.49 -11.17 4.66
CA GLY A 25 15.25 -12.59 4.36
C GLY A 25 16.27 -13.20 3.40
N SER A 26 16.81 -12.40 2.48
CA SER A 26 17.87 -12.82 1.53
C SER A 26 19.28 -12.46 1.99
N CYS A 27 19.47 -12.12 3.27
CA CYS A 27 20.79 -11.76 3.78
C CYS A 27 21.73 -12.98 3.79
N VAL A 28 22.94 -12.83 3.25
CA VAL A 28 23.96 -13.92 3.22
C VAL A 28 24.38 -14.41 4.61
N TYR A 29 24.07 -13.68 5.67
CA TYR A 29 24.36 -14.11 7.05
C TYR A 29 23.52 -15.32 7.46
N HIS A 30 22.37 -15.55 6.81
CA HIS A 30 21.58 -16.77 7.03
C HIS A 30 22.37 -18.02 6.64
N ASP A 31 23.21 -17.96 5.60
CA ASP A 31 24.08 -19.07 5.18
C ASP A 31 25.17 -19.38 6.22
N TRP A 32 25.44 -18.43 7.12
CA TRP A 32 26.40 -18.57 8.23
C TRP A 32 25.70 -18.88 9.55
N HIS A 33 24.38 -19.12 9.54
CA HIS A 33 23.56 -19.28 10.74
C HIS A 33 23.63 -18.09 11.71
N GLU A 34 23.88 -16.90 11.17
CA GLU A 34 23.96 -15.66 11.92
C GLU A 34 22.70 -14.81 11.73
N LYS A 35 22.45 -13.89 12.68
CA LYS A 35 21.35 -12.94 12.54
C LYS A 35 21.57 -12.04 11.31
N PRO A 36 20.53 -11.80 10.48
CA PRO A 36 20.67 -10.93 9.32
C PRO A 36 21.02 -9.51 9.77
N ILE A 37 21.69 -8.78 8.87
CA ILE A 37 21.88 -7.35 9.05
C ILE A 37 20.52 -6.67 9.15
N GLN A 38 20.33 -5.82 10.16
CA GLN A 38 19.10 -5.06 10.37
C GLN A 38 18.99 -3.87 9.38
N ILE A 39 18.87 -4.20 8.10
CA ILE A 39 18.86 -3.26 6.97
C ILE A 39 17.81 -2.16 7.17
N ALA A 40 16.58 -2.50 7.57
CA ALA A 40 15.53 -1.50 7.79
C ALA A 40 15.89 -0.54 8.92
N ARG A 41 16.53 -1.01 9.99
CA ARG A 41 16.95 -0.14 11.10
C ARG A 41 18.09 0.79 10.70
N LEU A 42 19.04 0.31 9.91
CA LEU A 42 20.10 1.15 9.33
C LEU A 42 19.53 2.19 8.36
N GLN A 43 18.57 1.79 7.52
CA GLN A 43 17.85 2.69 6.61
C GLN A 43 17.06 3.74 7.40
N ARG A 44 16.40 3.33 8.48
CA ARG A 44 15.65 4.23 9.37
C ARG A 44 16.60 5.24 10.02
N TYR A 45 17.69 4.78 10.61
CA TYR A 45 18.70 5.66 11.21
C TYR A 45 19.17 6.75 10.23
N ALA A 46 19.50 6.35 8.99
CA ALA A 46 19.94 7.29 7.96
C ALA A 46 18.84 8.26 7.51
N THR A 47 17.60 7.78 7.33
CA THR A 47 16.49 8.62 6.86
C THR A 47 15.97 9.55 7.95
N ASP A 48 15.91 9.10 9.21
CA ASP A 48 15.54 9.92 10.36
C ASP A 48 16.47 11.13 10.50
N HIS A 49 17.78 10.95 10.27
CA HIS A 49 18.75 12.05 10.31
C HIS A 49 18.55 13.09 9.19
N ILE A 50 18.16 12.66 7.98
CA ILE A 50 17.87 13.55 6.85
C ILE A 50 16.67 14.45 7.18
N HIS A 51 15.59 13.86 7.69
CA HIS A 51 14.38 14.60 8.04
C HIS A 51 14.58 15.51 9.25
N ALA A 52 15.24 15.04 10.31
CA ALA A 52 15.54 15.86 11.49
C ALA A 52 16.49 17.03 11.18
N GLY A 53 17.45 16.84 10.26
CA GLY A 53 18.40 17.88 9.88
C GLY A 53 17.89 18.88 8.84
N GLY A 54 16.69 18.71 8.29
CA GLY A 54 16.15 19.56 7.22
C GLY A 54 16.94 19.46 5.90
N TRP A 55 17.56 18.29 5.63
CA TRP A 55 18.40 18.12 4.45
C TRP A 55 17.55 18.05 3.19
N GLN A 56 17.86 18.90 2.21
CA GLN A 56 17.26 18.82 0.88
C GLN A 56 17.90 17.67 0.09
N ALA A 57 17.24 16.52 0.10
CA ALA A 57 17.75 15.30 -0.52
C ALA A 57 17.63 15.29 -2.05
N PHE A 58 16.80 16.15 -2.63
CA PHE A 58 16.58 16.17 -4.07
C PHE A 58 16.68 17.58 -4.63
N ALA A 59 17.11 17.67 -5.89
CA ALA A 59 17.03 18.89 -6.68
C ALA A 59 16.22 18.61 -7.95
N PRO A 60 15.39 19.56 -8.41
CA PRO A 60 14.69 19.42 -9.68
C PRO A 60 15.67 19.42 -10.85
N GLY A 61 15.33 18.68 -11.89
CA GLY A 61 16.08 18.69 -13.15
C GLY A 61 15.85 19.98 -13.94
N LYS A 62 16.72 20.23 -14.93
CA LYS A 62 16.53 21.34 -15.88
C LYS A 62 15.23 21.13 -16.65
N ALA A 63 14.41 22.18 -16.76
CA ALA A 63 13.11 22.11 -17.41
C ALA A 63 13.22 21.55 -18.84
N VAL A 64 12.39 20.55 -19.15
CA VAL A 64 12.35 19.91 -20.48
C VAL A 64 11.13 20.32 -21.33
N GLY A 65 10.33 21.27 -20.84
CA GLY A 65 9.14 21.77 -21.55
C GLY A 65 7.98 20.78 -21.65
N LYS A 66 7.95 19.75 -20.79
CA LYS A 66 6.87 18.75 -20.70
C LYS A 66 6.17 18.80 -19.36
N LYS A 67 4.89 18.42 -19.35
CA LYS A 67 4.03 18.38 -18.16
C LYS A 67 3.36 17.02 -18.00
N ALA A 68 3.31 16.54 -16.76
CA ALA A 68 2.66 15.29 -16.38
C ALA A 68 1.61 15.49 -15.28
N ALA A 69 0.48 14.79 -15.40
CA ALA A 69 -0.53 14.68 -14.36
C ALA A 69 -0.37 13.36 -13.61
N ILE A 70 -0.47 13.39 -12.29
CA ILE A 70 -0.44 12.19 -11.44
C ILE A 70 -1.74 12.14 -10.65
N VAL A 71 -2.51 11.07 -10.81
CA VAL A 71 -3.77 10.87 -10.11
C VAL A 71 -3.54 9.95 -8.91
N GLY A 72 -3.73 10.47 -7.70
CA GLY A 72 -3.41 9.84 -6.44
C GLY A 72 -2.02 10.22 -5.92
N ALA A 73 -1.96 10.79 -4.72
CA ALA A 73 -0.73 11.18 -4.04
C ALA A 73 -0.28 10.13 -2.99
N GLY A 74 -0.53 8.84 -3.27
CA GLY A 74 0.04 7.73 -2.50
C GLY A 74 1.47 7.38 -2.92
N PRO A 75 2.08 6.30 -2.37
CA PRO A 75 3.48 5.96 -2.59
C PRO A 75 3.89 5.86 -4.07
N ALA A 76 3.06 5.23 -4.91
CA ALA A 76 3.33 5.13 -6.35
C ALA A 76 3.33 6.51 -7.04
N GLY A 77 2.35 7.35 -6.73
CA GLY A 77 2.22 8.69 -7.30
C GLY A 77 3.35 9.62 -6.85
N LEU A 78 3.69 9.60 -5.56
CA LEU A 78 4.81 10.37 -4.99
C LEU A 78 6.15 9.94 -5.57
N SER A 79 6.38 8.63 -5.73
CA SER A 79 7.59 8.12 -6.39
C SER A 79 7.68 8.60 -7.83
N CYS A 80 6.57 8.46 -8.59
CA CYS A 80 6.50 8.93 -9.97
C CYS A 80 6.79 10.44 -10.07
N ALA A 81 6.19 11.24 -9.17
CA ALA A 81 6.39 12.68 -9.10
C ALA A 81 7.86 13.03 -8.86
N ALA A 82 8.49 12.42 -7.85
CA ALA A 82 9.87 12.69 -7.49
C ALA A 82 10.81 12.45 -8.67
N TYR A 83 10.69 11.30 -9.34
CA TYR A 83 11.55 10.98 -10.49
C TYR A 83 11.28 11.89 -11.70
N LEU A 84 10.02 12.19 -12.02
CA LEU A 84 9.69 13.12 -13.11
C LEU A 84 10.21 14.55 -12.86
N ARG A 85 10.09 15.04 -11.62
CA ARG A 85 10.64 16.35 -11.25
C ARG A 85 12.17 16.39 -11.33
N ARG A 86 12.84 15.33 -10.88
CA ARG A 86 14.31 15.18 -11.03
C ARG A 86 14.74 15.14 -12.50
N LEU A 87 13.87 14.66 -13.39
CA LEU A 87 14.07 14.68 -14.85
C LEU A 87 13.67 16.00 -15.52
N GLY A 88 13.19 16.99 -14.75
CA GLY A 88 12.83 18.32 -15.25
C GLY A 88 11.42 18.43 -15.87
N VAL A 89 10.58 17.41 -15.72
CA VAL A 89 9.17 17.43 -16.15
C VAL A 89 8.35 18.21 -15.12
N ALA A 90 7.49 19.13 -15.55
CA ALA A 90 6.54 19.79 -14.65
C ALA A 90 5.45 18.80 -14.21
N VAL A 91 5.15 18.74 -12.91
CA VAL A 91 4.24 17.72 -12.36
C VAL A 91 3.12 18.38 -11.59
N THR A 92 1.89 17.92 -11.83
CA THR A 92 0.72 18.23 -10.99
C THR A 92 0.10 16.94 -10.48
N LEU A 93 0.03 16.79 -9.15
CA LEU A 93 -0.70 15.72 -8.47
C LEU A 93 -2.16 16.12 -8.23
N PHE A 94 -3.07 15.18 -8.40
CA PHE A 94 -4.49 15.31 -8.08
C PHE A 94 -4.83 14.29 -7.00
N GLU A 95 -5.11 14.77 -5.79
CA GLU A 95 -5.39 13.96 -4.61
C GLU A 95 -6.86 14.12 -4.20
N ALA A 96 -7.53 13.01 -3.95
CA ALA A 96 -8.94 13.01 -3.57
C ALA A 96 -9.15 13.44 -2.12
N LYS A 97 -8.20 13.12 -1.23
CA LYS A 97 -8.25 13.43 0.20
C LYS A 97 -7.58 14.78 0.55
N PRO A 98 -7.74 15.28 1.79
CA PRO A 98 -7.17 16.57 2.23
C PRO A 98 -5.65 16.56 2.44
N LYS A 99 -5.06 15.40 2.73
CA LYS A 99 -3.61 15.20 2.90
C LYS A 99 -3.10 14.16 1.90
N PRO A 100 -1.84 14.26 1.44
CA PRO A 100 -1.23 13.28 0.55
C PRO A 100 -0.74 12.05 1.34
N GLY A 101 0.06 11.18 0.72
CA GLY A 101 0.69 10.01 1.32
C GLY A 101 -0.09 8.70 1.19
N GLY A 102 -1.37 8.76 0.79
CA GLY A 102 -2.19 7.55 0.60
C GLY A 102 -2.22 6.66 1.85
N LEU A 103 -2.13 5.34 1.69
CA LEU A 103 -2.16 4.44 2.84
C LEU A 103 -1.03 4.70 3.86
N ASN A 104 0.10 5.29 3.48
CA ASN A 104 1.13 5.67 4.46
C ASN A 104 0.58 6.69 5.48
N THR A 105 -0.23 7.65 5.02
CA THR A 105 -0.86 8.67 5.87
C THR A 105 -2.19 8.23 6.48
N TYR A 106 -2.92 7.30 5.86
CA TYR A 106 -4.29 6.95 6.27
C TYR A 106 -4.52 5.50 6.71
N GLY A 107 -3.76 4.53 6.21
CA GLY A 107 -4.12 3.12 6.27
C GLY A 107 -3.10 2.17 6.91
N ILE A 108 -1.83 2.59 7.06
CA ILE A 108 -0.83 1.85 7.83
C ILE A 108 -1.03 2.16 9.31
N ALA A 109 -0.98 1.12 10.15
CA ALA A 109 -1.12 1.25 11.59
C ALA A 109 -0.18 2.31 12.20
N GLU A 110 -0.70 3.11 13.12
CA GLU A 110 0.01 4.25 13.72
C GLU A 110 1.31 3.83 14.42
N TYR A 111 1.32 2.65 15.06
CA TYR A 111 2.52 2.14 15.73
C TYR A 111 3.65 1.71 14.78
N LYS A 112 3.37 1.54 13.48
CA LYS A 112 4.36 1.20 12.45
C LYS A 112 4.90 2.45 11.78
N LEU A 113 4.00 3.32 11.34
CA LEU A 113 4.29 4.55 10.64
C LEU A 113 3.27 5.59 11.06
N ASP A 114 3.72 6.61 11.77
CA ASP A 114 2.84 7.70 12.17
C ASP A 114 2.51 8.63 10.99
N GLY A 115 1.43 9.41 11.15
CA GLY A 115 1.01 10.40 10.17
C GLY A 115 2.09 11.44 9.84
N PRO A 116 2.71 12.11 10.83
CA PRO A 116 3.75 13.12 10.61
C PRO A 116 4.94 12.61 9.77
N THR A 117 5.49 11.43 10.08
CA THR A 117 6.58 10.80 9.33
C THR A 117 6.22 10.64 7.85
N SER A 118 4.99 10.21 7.55
CA SER A 118 4.51 10.10 6.17
C SER A 118 4.39 11.46 5.46
N LEU A 119 4.05 12.52 6.20
CA LEU A 119 3.92 13.86 5.65
C LEU A 119 5.28 14.52 5.43
N ASP A 120 6.26 14.28 6.30
CA ASP A 120 7.65 14.74 6.13
C ASP A 120 8.28 14.17 4.85
N GLU A 121 8.06 12.87 4.61
CA GLU A 121 8.49 12.21 3.37
C GLU A 121 7.79 12.81 2.14
N THR A 122 6.49 13.14 2.27
CA THR A 122 5.75 13.76 1.18
C THR A 122 6.22 15.19 0.91
N ALA A 123 6.50 15.98 1.95
CA ALA A 123 7.01 17.34 1.83
C ALA A 123 8.32 17.37 1.04
N MET A 124 9.25 16.48 1.36
CA MET A 124 10.51 16.32 0.61
C MET A 124 10.30 16.05 -0.89
N VAL A 125 9.23 15.34 -1.27
CA VAL A 125 8.87 15.12 -2.68
C VAL A 125 8.24 16.36 -3.30
N LEU A 126 7.41 17.09 -2.56
CA LEU A 126 6.77 18.33 -3.04
C LEU A 126 7.78 19.49 -3.19
N ASP A 127 8.83 19.53 -2.35
CA ASP A 127 9.94 20.50 -2.39
C ASP A 127 10.72 20.45 -3.71
N LEU A 128 10.58 19.38 -4.49
CA LEU A 128 11.04 19.32 -5.89
C LEU A 128 10.26 20.26 -6.84
N GLY A 129 9.29 21.02 -6.32
CA GLY A 129 8.41 21.91 -7.09
C GLY A 129 7.31 21.16 -7.84
N ALA A 130 6.76 20.10 -7.23
CA ALA A 130 5.56 19.44 -7.74
C ALA A 130 4.31 20.15 -7.18
N ASP A 131 3.37 20.51 -8.06
CA ASP A 131 2.09 21.07 -7.62
C ASP A 131 1.15 19.96 -7.14
N ILE A 132 0.30 20.25 -6.15
CA ILE A 132 -0.73 19.32 -5.70
C ILE A 132 -2.10 20.00 -5.59
N ARG A 133 -3.14 19.31 -6.07
CA ARG A 133 -4.53 19.72 -6.02
C ARG A 133 -5.31 18.73 -5.15
N TYR A 134 -5.56 19.11 -3.90
CA TYR A 134 -6.33 18.32 -2.94
C TYR A 134 -7.84 18.37 -3.19
N GLY A 135 -8.57 17.38 -2.68
CA GLY A 135 -10.03 17.30 -2.82
C GLY A 135 -10.52 17.04 -4.24
N VAL A 136 -9.64 16.68 -5.17
CA VAL A 136 -9.94 16.45 -6.59
C VAL A 136 -10.01 14.96 -6.89
N GLN A 137 -11.23 14.44 -7.02
CA GLN A 137 -11.46 13.09 -7.50
C GLN A 137 -11.61 13.08 -9.02
N VAL A 138 -10.59 12.58 -9.72
CA VAL A 138 -10.61 12.40 -11.18
C VAL A 138 -11.66 11.35 -11.58
N GLY A 139 -12.37 11.62 -12.66
CA GLY A 139 -13.54 10.83 -13.09
C GLY A 139 -14.86 11.25 -12.42
N LYS A 140 -14.81 12.12 -11.40
CA LYS A 140 -16.00 12.74 -10.80
C LYS A 140 -15.97 14.26 -10.88
N LYS A 141 -15.08 14.90 -10.11
CA LYS A 141 -14.94 16.37 -10.07
C LYS A 141 -14.12 16.92 -11.23
N LEU A 142 -13.20 16.11 -11.75
CA LEU A 142 -12.35 16.45 -12.89
C LEU A 142 -12.47 15.36 -13.97
N PRO A 143 -12.98 15.68 -15.17
CA PRO A 143 -13.06 14.71 -16.25
C PRO A 143 -11.68 14.21 -16.67
N PHE A 144 -11.51 12.89 -16.81
CA PHE A 144 -10.23 12.30 -17.18
C PHE A 144 -9.72 12.73 -18.56
N ALA A 145 -10.62 12.92 -19.53
CA ALA A 145 -10.28 13.43 -20.86
C ALA A 145 -9.60 14.80 -20.84
N ARG A 146 -9.86 15.62 -19.81
CA ARG A 146 -9.17 16.89 -19.61
C ARG A 146 -7.69 16.67 -19.32
N LEU A 147 -7.35 15.67 -18.51
CA LEU A 147 -5.96 15.35 -18.18
C LEU A 147 -5.18 14.91 -19.42
N THR A 148 -5.75 14.01 -20.23
CA THR A 148 -5.06 13.50 -21.43
C THR A 148 -4.94 14.53 -22.56
N LYS A 149 -5.81 15.56 -22.55
CA LYS A 149 -5.71 16.74 -23.42
C LYS A 149 -4.68 17.75 -22.93
N GLU A 150 -4.68 18.04 -21.63
CA GLU A 150 -3.86 19.11 -21.06
C GLU A 150 -2.44 18.67 -20.71
N PHE A 151 -2.16 17.39 -20.50
CA PHE A 151 -0.82 16.91 -20.10
C PHE A 151 -0.20 16.03 -21.19
N ASP A 152 1.13 15.98 -21.22
CA ASP A 152 1.90 15.15 -22.15
C ASP A 152 1.86 13.67 -21.74
N ALA A 153 1.79 13.41 -20.43
CA ALA A 153 1.65 12.08 -19.85
C ALA A 153 0.78 12.10 -18.58
N VAL A 154 0.06 11.01 -18.32
CA VAL A 154 -0.76 10.83 -17.12
C VAL A 154 -0.37 9.55 -16.40
N PHE A 155 -0.18 9.61 -15.08
CA PHE A 155 0.02 8.45 -14.22
C PHE A 155 -1.20 8.21 -13.32
N LEU A 156 -1.67 6.97 -13.25
CA LEU A 156 -2.75 6.53 -12.37
C LEU A 156 -2.20 5.70 -11.21
N GLY A 157 -2.09 6.34 -10.05
CA GLY A 157 -1.69 5.73 -8.76
C GLY A 157 -2.83 5.75 -7.75
N VAL A 158 -4.05 5.37 -8.19
CA VAL A 158 -5.30 5.54 -7.42
C VAL A 158 -5.51 4.51 -6.31
N GLY A 159 -4.65 3.51 -6.20
CA GLY A 159 -4.77 2.44 -5.21
C GLY A 159 -5.99 1.53 -5.43
N LEU A 160 -6.47 0.93 -4.33
CA LEU A 160 -7.68 0.13 -4.29
C LEU A 160 -8.83 0.90 -3.63
N GLY A 161 -10.05 0.49 -3.93
CA GLY A 161 -11.29 1.07 -3.41
C GLY A 161 -11.74 0.47 -2.08
N ALA A 162 -13.06 0.40 -1.91
CA ALA A 162 -13.68 -0.05 -0.68
C ALA A 162 -13.35 -1.52 -0.34
N GLY A 163 -13.44 -1.86 0.95
CA GLY A 163 -13.34 -3.22 1.44
C GLY A 163 -14.39 -4.16 0.82
N HIS A 164 -14.11 -5.46 0.86
CA HIS A 164 -15.09 -6.46 0.49
C HIS A 164 -16.23 -6.51 1.52
N SER A 165 -17.47 -6.64 1.02
CA SER A 165 -18.62 -6.94 1.85
C SER A 165 -18.56 -8.40 2.32
N LEU A 166 -18.98 -8.68 3.54
CA LEU A 166 -19.18 -10.03 4.04
C LEU A 166 -20.34 -10.72 3.32
N GLY A 167 -21.37 -9.95 2.93
CA GLY A 167 -22.56 -10.48 2.27
C GLY A 167 -23.47 -11.26 3.22
N VAL A 168 -23.42 -10.97 4.52
CA VAL A 168 -24.20 -11.64 5.57
C VAL A 168 -25.26 -10.70 6.14
N PRO A 169 -26.39 -11.23 6.65
CA PRO A 169 -27.38 -10.41 7.35
C PRO A 169 -26.74 -9.68 8.56
N GLY A 170 -27.19 -8.45 8.82
CA GLY A 170 -26.68 -7.61 9.91
C GLY A 170 -25.39 -6.83 9.61
N GLU A 171 -24.81 -6.93 8.40
CA GLU A 171 -23.59 -6.19 8.02
C GLU A 171 -23.73 -4.66 8.08
N HIS A 172 -24.96 -4.14 8.12
CA HIS A 172 -25.28 -2.71 8.21
C HIS A 172 -25.47 -2.19 9.64
N LEU A 173 -25.41 -3.07 10.65
CA LEU A 173 -25.63 -2.70 12.05
C LEU A 173 -24.57 -1.70 12.54
N SER A 174 -24.97 -0.80 13.46
CA SER A 174 -24.01 0.04 14.17
C SER A 174 -23.05 -0.83 14.98
N GLY A 175 -21.75 -0.54 14.93
CA GLY A 175 -20.71 -1.40 15.51
C GLY A 175 -20.00 -2.30 14.49
N VAL A 176 -20.43 -2.30 13.22
CA VAL A 176 -19.68 -2.90 12.11
C VAL A 176 -18.76 -1.86 11.47
N TYR A 177 -17.47 -2.18 11.36
CA TYR A 177 -16.45 -1.29 10.81
C TYR A 177 -15.68 -1.95 9.67
N GLU A 178 -15.27 -1.14 8.69
CA GLU A 178 -14.20 -1.52 7.76
C GLU A 178 -12.84 -1.27 8.40
N ALA A 179 -11.92 -2.23 8.32
CA ALA A 179 -10.63 -2.17 9.03
C ALA A 179 -9.83 -0.91 8.69
N LEU A 180 -9.67 -0.58 7.40
CA LEU A 180 -8.93 0.62 6.99
C LEU A 180 -9.59 1.91 7.45
N ALA A 181 -10.93 1.96 7.49
CA ALA A 181 -11.64 3.14 7.98
C ALA A 181 -11.46 3.30 9.50
N LEU A 182 -11.40 2.20 10.24
CA LEU A 182 -11.11 2.23 11.67
C LEU A 182 -9.65 2.62 11.94
N ILE A 183 -8.70 2.04 11.20
CA ILE A 183 -7.27 2.42 11.27
C ILE A 183 -7.12 3.92 10.99
N GLU A 184 -7.76 4.44 9.95
CA GLU A 184 -7.73 5.87 9.60
C GLU A 184 -8.21 6.76 10.75
N ARG A 185 -9.30 6.39 11.43
CA ARG A 185 -9.80 7.14 12.60
C ARG A 185 -8.81 7.11 13.76
N ILE A 186 -8.20 5.96 14.03
CA ILE A 186 -7.19 5.79 15.08
C ILE A 186 -5.99 6.69 14.77
N LYS A 187 -5.51 6.65 13.53
CA LYS A 187 -4.38 7.42 13.02
C LYS A 187 -4.60 8.93 13.08
N HIS A 188 -5.85 9.36 12.94
CA HIS A 188 -6.22 10.78 13.10
C HIS A 188 -6.53 11.18 14.54
N HIS A 189 -6.34 10.27 15.50
CA HIS A 189 -6.67 10.49 16.90
C HIS A 189 -8.12 10.94 17.12
N ASP A 190 -9.03 10.54 16.22
CA ASP A 190 -10.46 10.79 16.32
C ASP A 190 -11.10 9.77 17.27
N PHE A 191 -10.57 9.66 18.48
CA PHE A 191 -10.97 8.66 19.47
C PHE A 191 -12.42 8.84 19.92
N LYS A 192 -12.97 10.06 19.82
CA LYS A 192 -14.40 10.32 20.09
C LYS A 192 -15.32 9.62 19.08
N SER A 193 -14.86 9.40 17.85
CA SER A 193 -15.60 8.67 16.81
C SER A 193 -15.41 7.14 16.86
N ILE A 194 -14.62 6.67 17.83
CA ILE A 194 -14.32 5.25 18.04
C ILE A 194 -14.86 4.89 19.43
N PRO A 195 -16.14 4.46 19.53
CA PRO A 195 -16.68 4.01 20.79
C PRO A 195 -15.78 2.92 21.41
N PRO A 196 -15.53 2.96 22.72
CA PRO A 196 -14.89 1.85 23.41
C PRO A 196 -15.74 0.59 23.19
N GLY A 197 -15.07 -0.53 22.98
CA GLY A 197 -15.69 -1.85 22.87
C GLY A 197 -15.13 -2.77 23.94
N GLU A 198 -15.97 -3.66 24.46
CA GLU A 198 -15.57 -4.71 25.41
C GLU A 198 -15.02 -5.92 24.65
N VAL A 199 -15.69 -6.29 23.55
CA VAL A 199 -15.31 -7.44 22.73
C VAL A 199 -15.36 -7.09 21.25
N THR A 200 -14.20 -7.16 20.59
CA THR A 200 -14.06 -6.97 19.15
C THR A 200 -13.79 -8.26 18.42
N VAL A 201 -14.55 -8.53 17.36
CA VAL A 201 -14.31 -9.65 16.45
C VAL A 201 -13.89 -9.11 15.08
N CYS A 202 -12.65 -9.36 14.67
CA CYS A 202 -12.12 -9.01 13.36
C CYS A 202 -12.20 -10.22 12.42
N ILE A 203 -12.78 -10.05 11.23
CA ILE A 203 -12.88 -11.09 10.20
C ILE A 203 -11.74 -10.91 9.20
N GLY A 204 -10.87 -11.91 9.09
CA GLY A 204 -9.70 -11.89 8.20
C GLY A 204 -8.40 -12.20 8.94
N ALA A 205 -7.34 -12.49 8.19
CA ALA A 205 -6.04 -12.86 8.73
C ALA A 205 -4.86 -12.41 7.84
N GLY A 206 -5.03 -11.25 7.19
CA GLY A 206 -3.96 -10.55 6.47
C GLY A 206 -3.32 -9.45 7.32
N ASN A 207 -2.31 -8.76 6.78
CA ASN A 207 -1.61 -7.69 7.50
C ASN A 207 -2.56 -6.59 8.02
N THR A 208 -3.58 -6.19 7.25
CA THR A 208 -4.60 -5.23 7.70
C THR A 208 -5.43 -5.74 8.90
N ALA A 209 -5.66 -7.06 8.97
CA ALA A 209 -6.36 -7.67 10.11
C ALA A 209 -5.49 -7.57 11.37
N VAL A 210 -4.20 -7.90 11.27
CA VAL A 210 -3.23 -7.73 12.36
C VAL A 210 -3.14 -6.26 12.80
N ASP A 211 -2.99 -5.34 11.85
CA ASP A 211 -2.89 -3.90 12.10
C ASP A 211 -4.06 -3.37 12.93
N VAL A 212 -5.28 -3.77 12.59
CA VAL A 212 -6.48 -3.27 13.29
C VAL A 212 -6.66 -3.94 14.64
N VAL A 213 -6.43 -5.26 14.78
CA VAL A 213 -6.60 -5.94 16.08
C VAL A 213 -5.56 -5.48 17.10
N THR A 214 -4.31 -5.30 16.70
CA THR A 214 -3.25 -4.78 17.57
C THR A 214 -3.56 -3.36 18.03
N GLN A 215 -3.97 -2.45 17.13
CA GLN A 215 -4.30 -1.09 17.53
C GLN A 215 -5.52 -1.04 18.45
N VAL A 216 -6.58 -1.79 18.11
CA VAL A 216 -7.80 -1.84 18.92
C VAL A 216 -7.52 -2.39 20.32
N LYS A 217 -6.67 -3.42 20.43
CA LYS A 217 -6.22 -3.99 21.70
C LYS A 217 -5.44 -2.96 22.51
N ARG A 218 -4.48 -2.26 21.89
CA ARG A 218 -3.64 -1.23 22.54
C ARG A 218 -4.41 0.04 22.93
N LEU A 219 -5.54 0.31 22.29
CA LEU A 219 -6.50 1.34 22.72
C LEU A 219 -7.31 0.94 23.97
N GLY A 220 -7.11 -0.26 24.50
CA GLY A 220 -7.70 -0.71 25.76
C GLY A 220 -8.92 -1.62 25.61
N THR A 221 -9.21 -2.14 24.41
CA THR A 221 -10.29 -3.12 24.22
C THR A 221 -9.94 -4.41 24.98
N PRO A 222 -10.73 -4.83 25.98
CA PRO A 222 -10.39 -5.97 26.84
C PRO A 222 -10.19 -7.27 26.06
N LYS A 223 -11.14 -7.62 25.18
CA LYS A 223 -11.09 -8.85 24.39
C LYS A 223 -11.12 -8.54 22.90
N VAL A 224 -10.12 -9.04 22.18
CA VAL A 224 -10.04 -8.93 20.72
C VAL A 224 -9.84 -10.31 20.15
N VAL A 225 -10.69 -10.69 19.20
CA VAL A 225 -10.70 -11.98 18.54
C VAL A 225 -10.48 -11.77 17.05
N MET A 226 -9.50 -12.45 16.47
CA MET A 226 -9.31 -12.54 15.02
C MET A 226 -9.87 -13.86 14.53
N ALA A 227 -10.88 -13.81 13.66
CA ALA A 227 -11.57 -14.97 13.13
C ALA A 227 -11.21 -15.18 11.65
N TYR A 228 -10.82 -16.41 11.31
CA TYR A 228 -10.39 -16.79 9.98
C TYR A 228 -11.00 -18.10 9.53
N ARG A 229 -11.37 -18.15 8.24
CA ARG A 229 -12.05 -19.30 7.63
C ARG A 229 -11.14 -20.48 7.35
N ARG A 230 -9.82 -20.33 7.52
CA ARG A 230 -8.83 -21.39 7.28
C ARG A 230 -7.93 -21.59 8.50
N ALA A 231 -6.92 -22.43 8.32
CA ALA A 231 -5.90 -22.72 9.32
C ALA A 231 -4.91 -21.54 9.49
N PRO A 232 -4.12 -21.50 10.58
CA PRO A 232 -3.06 -20.51 10.77
C PRO A 232 -2.03 -20.47 9.63
N GLU A 233 -1.72 -21.62 9.02
CA GLU A 233 -0.70 -21.72 7.96
C GLU A 233 -1.18 -21.10 6.63
N ASP A 234 -2.49 -20.90 6.49
CA ASP A 234 -3.14 -20.25 5.34
C ASP A 234 -3.24 -18.72 5.48
N MET A 235 -2.69 -18.13 6.56
CA MET A 235 -2.70 -16.69 6.75
C MET A 235 -1.87 -15.97 5.70
N SER A 236 -2.34 -14.79 5.28
CA SER A 236 -1.55 -13.91 4.39
C SER A 236 -0.76 -12.85 5.13
N ALA A 237 -0.97 -12.71 6.45
CA ALA A 237 -0.13 -11.86 7.29
C ALA A 237 1.26 -12.49 7.44
N TYR A 238 2.29 -11.65 7.56
CA TYR A 238 3.64 -12.16 7.79
C TYR A 238 3.76 -12.81 9.17
N PRO A 239 4.64 -13.83 9.35
CA PRO A 239 4.80 -14.52 10.63
C PRO A 239 5.10 -13.57 11.81
N TYR A 240 5.99 -12.59 11.63
CA TYR A 240 6.33 -11.63 12.68
C TYR A 240 5.15 -10.71 13.06
N GLU A 241 4.22 -10.44 12.13
CA GLU A 241 2.98 -9.70 12.40
C GLU A 241 2.01 -10.54 13.23
N TYR A 242 1.90 -11.83 12.92
CA TYR A 242 1.10 -12.77 13.72
C TYR A 242 1.64 -12.90 15.15
N GLU A 243 2.96 -13.00 15.31
CA GLU A 243 3.61 -13.03 16.62
C GLU A 243 3.36 -11.74 17.43
N LEU A 244 3.32 -10.59 16.76
CA LEU A 244 2.94 -9.32 17.40
C LEU A 244 1.51 -9.35 17.94
N ALA A 245 0.54 -9.80 17.15
CA ALA A 245 -0.85 -9.92 17.60
C ALA A 245 -0.99 -10.88 18.79
N LYS A 246 -0.26 -12.00 18.79
CA LYS A 246 -0.20 -12.92 19.94
C LYS A 246 0.40 -12.25 21.18
N ALA A 247 1.47 -11.48 21.03
CA ALA A 247 2.11 -10.77 22.14
C ALA A 247 1.18 -9.71 22.76
N ASP A 248 0.29 -9.11 21.96
CA ASP A 248 -0.77 -8.24 22.44
C ASP A 248 -1.98 -9.01 23.04
N ALA A 249 -1.92 -10.34 23.15
CA ALA A 249 -3.00 -11.20 23.65
C ALA A 249 -4.32 -11.07 22.85
N VAL A 250 -4.19 -11.04 21.50
CA VAL A 250 -5.31 -11.27 20.59
C VAL A 250 -5.66 -12.77 20.59
N GLU A 251 -6.95 -13.09 20.71
CA GLU A 251 -7.46 -14.45 20.59
C GLU A 251 -7.71 -14.81 19.12
N PHE A 252 -7.64 -16.09 18.77
CA PHE A 252 -7.80 -16.54 17.39
C PHE A 252 -8.89 -17.61 17.28
N LEU A 253 -9.79 -17.45 16.31
CA LEU A 253 -10.77 -18.45 15.90
C LEU A 253 -10.44 -18.91 14.48
N TRP A 254 -9.99 -20.15 14.36
CA TRP A 254 -9.63 -20.77 13.08
C TRP A 254 -10.79 -21.58 12.52
N HIS A 255 -10.75 -21.83 11.22
CA HIS A 255 -11.75 -22.65 10.53
C HIS A 255 -13.20 -22.17 10.76
N VAL A 256 -13.43 -20.84 10.75
CA VAL A 256 -14.76 -20.27 10.96
C VAL A 256 -15.10 -19.21 9.92
N ALA A 257 -16.33 -19.20 9.43
CA ALA A 257 -16.84 -18.16 8.55
C ALA A 257 -18.11 -17.53 9.15
N PRO A 258 -18.30 -16.20 9.03
CA PRO A 258 -19.49 -15.55 9.55
C PRO A 258 -20.71 -15.97 8.73
N VAL A 259 -21.83 -16.19 9.43
CA VAL A 259 -23.15 -16.50 8.85
C VAL A 259 -24.09 -15.31 8.96
N LYS A 260 -24.06 -14.61 10.10
CA LYS A 260 -24.91 -13.46 10.40
C LYS A 260 -24.31 -12.63 11.53
N ILE A 261 -24.42 -11.31 11.44
CA ILE A 261 -24.17 -10.41 12.58
C ILE A 261 -25.48 -10.25 13.35
N LEU A 262 -25.41 -10.45 14.67
CA LEU A 262 -26.55 -10.48 15.58
C LEU A 262 -26.78 -9.10 16.18
N GLY A 263 -28.06 -8.75 16.38
CA GLY A 263 -28.50 -7.48 16.95
C GLY A 263 -29.68 -6.87 16.19
N GLN A 264 -30.28 -5.84 16.77
CA GLN A 264 -31.40 -5.10 16.17
C GLN A 264 -30.95 -3.78 15.54
N SER A 265 -30.38 -2.88 16.35
CA SER A 265 -29.88 -1.56 15.90
C SER A 265 -28.35 -1.44 15.98
N LYS A 266 -27.73 -2.27 16.82
CA LYS A 266 -26.28 -2.36 17.00
C LYS A 266 -25.84 -3.82 17.11
N VAL A 267 -24.55 -4.07 16.93
CA VAL A 267 -23.93 -5.39 17.12
C VAL A 267 -24.10 -5.85 18.58
N GLU A 268 -24.58 -7.07 18.75
CA GLU A 268 -24.66 -7.79 20.04
C GLU A 268 -23.92 -9.14 19.99
N GLY A 269 -23.54 -9.57 18.79
CA GLY A 269 -22.76 -10.77 18.57
C GLY A 269 -22.58 -11.07 17.09
N ILE A 270 -21.90 -12.17 16.81
CA ILE A 270 -21.77 -12.69 15.46
C ILE A 270 -21.92 -14.21 15.49
N ARG A 271 -22.73 -14.73 14.57
CA ARG A 271 -22.87 -16.17 14.34
C ARG A 271 -21.82 -16.63 13.35
N PHE A 272 -21.06 -17.64 13.75
CA PHE A 272 -20.13 -18.36 12.90
C PHE A 272 -20.65 -19.74 12.57
N GLN A 273 -20.09 -20.34 11.52
CA GLN A 273 -20.13 -21.77 11.26
C GLN A 273 -18.69 -22.28 11.08
N LYS A 274 -18.44 -23.54 11.44
CA LYS A 274 -17.15 -24.17 11.18
C LYS A 274 -16.96 -24.42 9.69
N MET A 275 -15.71 -24.36 9.26
CA MET A 275 -15.26 -24.60 7.90
C MET A 275 -14.34 -25.81 7.89
N ALA A 276 -14.54 -26.72 6.95
CA ALA A 276 -13.65 -27.86 6.74
C ALA A 276 -13.18 -27.87 5.29
N GLN A 277 -12.06 -28.54 5.06
CA GLN A 277 -11.61 -28.84 3.71
C GLN A 277 -12.28 -30.13 3.26
N THR A 278 -13.11 -30.05 2.23
CA THR A 278 -13.83 -31.17 1.62
C THR A 278 -13.50 -31.17 0.14
N ASP A 279 -12.93 -32.26 -0.37
CA ASP A 279 -12.50 -32.41 -1.77
C ASP A 279 -11.59 -31.27 -2.27
N GLY A 280 -10.64 -30.86 -1.40
CA GLY A 280 -9.71 -29.76 -1.71
C GLY A 280 -10.34 -28.36 -1.71
N ARG A 281 -11.65 -28.24 -1.44
CA ARG A 281 -12.37 -26.97 -1.34
C ARG A 281 -12.75 -26.68 0.10
N LEU A 282 -12.75 -25.39 0.44
CA LEU A 282 -13.22 -24.96 1.75
C LEU A 282 -14.75 -24.94 1.75
N ALA A 283 -15.38 -25.73 2.61
CA ALA A 283 -16.83 -25.87 2.71
C ALA A 283 -17.30 -25.69 4.15
N PRO A 284 -18.52 -25.15 4.38
CA PRO A 284 -19.10 -25.06 5.70
C PRO A 284 -19.48 -26.45 6.24
N VAL A 285 -19.32 -26.65 7.54
CA VAL A 285 -19.74 -27.87 8.23
C VAL A 285 -21.20 -27.69 8.66
N PRO A 286 -22.17 -28.47 8.13
CA PRO A 286 -23.58 -28.32 8.48
C PRO A 286 -23.83 -28.50 9.99
N GLY A 287 -24.74 -27.69 10.55
CA GLY A 287 -25.13 -27.77 11.97
C GLY A 287 -24.05 -27.34 12.97
N SER A 288 -22.94 -26.77 12.51
CA SER A 288 -21.82 -26.33 13.36
C SER A 288 -21.90 -24.87 13.80
N GLU A 289 -23.08 -24.26 13.69
CA GLU A 289 -23.29 -22.85 13.98
C GLU A 289 -23.12 -22.55 15.47
N PHE A 290 -22.49 -21.43 15.79
CA PHE A 290 -22.35 -20.95 17.17
C PHE A 290 -22.20 -19.43 17.20
N ASP A 291 -22.56 -18.84 18.32
CA ASP A 291 -22.57 -17.40 18.51
C ASP A 291 -21.38 -16.95 19.36
N VAL A 292 -20.76 -15.84 18.97
CA VAL A 292 -19.74 -15.14 19.74
C VAL A 292 -20.31 -13.77 20.13
N PRO A 293 -20.64 -13.54 21.42
CA PRO A 293 -21.07 -12.23 21.90
C PRO A 293 -19.97 -11.18 21.66
N CYS A 294 -20.35 -10.06 21.05
CA CYS A 294 -19.45 -8.94 20.80
C CYS A 294 -20.23 -7.64 20.55
N ASP A 295 -19.57 -6.51 20.72
CA ASP A 295 -20.14 -5.17 20.46
C ASP A 295 -19.53 -4.49 19.24
N ARG A 296 -18.43 -5.05 18.72
CA ARG A 296 -17.75 -4.55 17.53
C ARG A 296 -17.34 -5.68 16.59
N VAL A 297 -17.75 -5.57 15.33
CA VAL A 297 -17.26 -6.42 14.24
C VAL A 297 -16.42 -5.58 13.28
N VAL A 298 -15.23 -6.06 12.96
CA VAL A 298 -14.32 -5.39 12.01
C VAL A 298 -14.11 -6.27 10.79
N LYS A 299 -14.28 -5.72 9.60
CA LYS A 299 -14.07 -6.39 8.32
C LYS A 299 -12.66 -6.10 7.80
N ALA A 300 -11.84 -7.15 7.69
CA ALA A 300 -10.46 -7.08 7.19
C ALA A 300 -10.20 -8.14 6.10
N ILE A 301 -11.14 -8.25 5.14
CA ILE A 301 -11.15 -9.28 4.10
C ILE A 301 -10.66 -8.78 2.72
N GLY A 302 -9.80 -7.76 2.72
CA GLY A 302 -9.21 -7.16 1.52
C GLY A 302 -10.06 -6.05 0.88
N GLN A 303 -9.51 -5.43 -0.17
CA GLN A 303 -10.12 -4.32 -0.90
C GLN A 303 -10.46 -4.68 -2.34
N LYS A 304 -11.51 -4.07 -2.88
CA LYS A 304 -11.89 -4.15 -4.29
C LYS A 304 -11.08 -3.15 -5.12
N ALA A 305 -10.80 -3.46 -6.38
CA ALA A 305 -10.32 -2.46 -7.32
C ALA A 305 -11.41 -1.40 -7.61
N HIS A 306 -11.01 -0.21 -8.08
CA HIS A 306 -11.91 0.85 -8.53
C HIS A 306 -12.59 0.55 -9.89
N GLY A 307 -12.89 -0.72 -10.19
CA GLY A 307 -13.27 -1.19 -11.53
C GLY A 307 -14.39 -0.37 -12.18
N GLU A 308 -15.46 -0.06 -11.46
CA GLU A 308 -16.58 0.74 -11.99
C GLU A 308 -16.13 2.15 -12.40
N THR A 309 -15.39 2.84 -11.54
CA THR A 309 -14.87 4.19 -11.85
C THR A 309 -13.81 4.15 -12.93
N LEU A 310 -12.96 3.12 -12.95
CA LEU A 310 -11.92 2.96 -13.97
C LEU A 310 -12.50 2.65 -15.35
N ARG A 311 -13.63 1.92 -15.42
CA ARG A 311 -14.33 1.63 -16.69
C ARG A 311 -14.93 2.89 -17.33
N THR A 312 -15.22 3.94 -16.56
CA THR A 312 -15.67 5.22 -17.13
C THR A 312 -14.52 6.02 -17.75
N LEU A 313 -13.27 5.65 -17.46
CA LEU A 313 -12.10 6.27 -18.07
C LEU A 313 -11.84 5.63 -19.44
N SER A 314 -12.11 6.40 -20.51
CA SER A 314 -11.97 5.93 -21.89
C SER A 314 -10.58 5.38 -22.20
N GLY A 315 -10.53 4.20 -22.82
CA GLY A 315 -9.29 3.63 -23.35
C GLY A 315 -8.45 2.81 -22.35
N LEU A 316 -8.98 2.46 -21.18
CA LEU A 316 -8.31 1.60 -20.21
C LEU A 316 -8.83 0.16 -20.25
N ALA A 317 -7.94 -0.80 -20.51
CA ALA A 317 -8.19 -2.22 -20.33
C ALA A 317 -8.02 -2.62 -18.86
N LEU A 318 -8.97 -3.39 -18.34
CA LEU A 318 -8.93 -3.95 -16.99
C LEU A 318 -8.80 -5.47 -17.03
N ASP A 319 -8.28 -6.06 -15.97
CA ASP A 319 -8.35 -7.51 -15.76
C ASP A 319 -9.69 -7.94 -15.14
N GLU A 320 -9.87 -9.24 -14.95
CA GLU A 320 -11.09 -9.83 -14.38
C GLU A 320 -11.36 -9.36 -12.94
N LYS A 321 -10.32 -8.93 -12.22
CA LYS A 321 -10.40 -8.39 -10.86
C LYS A 321 -10.64 -6.87 -10.86
N GLY A 322 -10.79 -6.25 -12.04
CA GLY A 322 -11.01 -4.82 -12.21
C GLY A 322 -9.76 -3.96 -12.01
N ARG A 323 -8.56 -4.56 -12.03
CA ARG A 323 -7.27 -3.85 -11.97
C ARG A 323 -6.84 -3.36 -13.34
N ILE A 324 -6.06 -2.28 -13.39
CA ILE A 324 -5.58 -1.70 -14.65
C ILE A 324 -4.55 -2.63 -15.27
N LYS A 325 -4.74 -3.03 -16.52
CA LYS A 325 -3.74 -3.77 -17.29
C LYS A 325 -2.66 -2.83 -17.80
N THR A 326 -1.41 -3.22 -17.60
CA THR A 326 -0.24 -2.48 -18.06
C THR A 326 0.79 -3.40 -18.70
N ASP A 327 1.63 -2.84 -19.55
CA ASP A 327 2.90 -3.46 -19.93
C ASP A 327 3.81 -3.61 -18.68
N PRO A 328 4.33 -4.80 -18.36
CA PRO A 328 5.10 -5.02 -17.13
C PRO A 328 6.41 -4.24 -17.04
N ALA A 329 7.04 -3.93 -18.18
CA ALA A 329 8.34 -3.26 -18.21
C ALA A 329 8.20 -1.74 -18.09
N THR A 330 7.17 -1.17 -18.72
CA THR A 330 7.00 0.27 -18.86
C THR A 330 5.85 0.84 -18.04
N LEU A 331 4.94 -0.02 -17.55
CA LEU A 331 3.70 0.35 -16.84
C LEU A 331 2.70 1.11 -17.70
N LYS A 332 2.89 1.08 -19.03
CA LYS A 332 2.00 1.74 -19.99
C LYS A 332 0.67 0.99 -20.07
N THR A 333 -0.44 1.73 -20.04
CA THR A 333 -1.79 1.17 -20.21
C THR A 333 -2.14 1.03 -21.70
N SER A 334 -3.33 0.54 -22.01
CA SER A 334 -3.88 0.57 -23.37
C SER A 334 -4.12 1.98 -23.92
N HIS A 335 -4.17 3.01 -23.08
CA HIS A 335 -4.29 4.40 -23.54
C HIS A 335 -2.90 4.99 -23.81
N PRO A 336 -2.66 5.61 -24.99
CA PRO A 336 -1.31 5.96 -25.47
C PRO A 336 -0.54 6.96 -24.59
N LYS A 337 -1.26 7.81 -23.84
CA LYS A 337 -0.69 8.80 -22.92
C LYS A 337 -0.78 8.43 -21.43
N VAL A 338 -1.18 7.21 -21.08
CA VAL A 338 -1.50 6.86 -19.69
C VAL A 338 -0.69 5.66 -19.21
N TRP A 339 -0.13 5.82 -18.02
CA TRP A 339 0.57 4.81 -17.25
C TRP A 339 -0.15 4.57 -15.93
N ALA A 340 0.03 3.40 -15.32
CA ALA A 340 -0.57 3.09 -14.03
C ALA A 340 0.38 2.25 -13.17
N GLY A 341 0.28 2.36 -11.85
CA GLY A 341 1.15 1.61 -10.94
C GLY A 341 0.63 1.57 -9.51
N GLY A 342 1.31 0.81 -8.66
CA GLY A 342 0.86 0.56 -7.29
C GLY A 342 -0.35 -0.37 -7.27
N ASP A 343 -1.16 -0.27 -6.22
CA ASP A 343 -2.17 -1.28 -5.90
C ASP A 343 -3.25 -1.43 -6.99
N ALA A 344 -3.50 -0.36 -7.76
CA ALA A 344 -4.42 -0.37 -8.90
C ALA A 344 -3.99 -1.35 -10.01
N VAL A 345 -2.71 -1.74 -10.04
CA VAL A 345 -2.13 -2.71 -10.99
C VAL A 345 -1.75 -4.00 -10.26
N ASN A 346 -1.02 -3.89 -9.15
CA ASN A 346 -0.42 -5.06 -8.49
C ASN A 346 -1.34 -5.76 -7.48
N GLY A 347 -2.44 -5.12 -7.05
CA GLY A 347 -3.44 -5.70 -6.15
C GLY A 347 -3.18 -5.52 -4.66
N GLY A 348 -2.41 -4.51 -4.23
CA GLY A 348 -2.22 -4.21 -2.80
C GLY A 348 -0.96 -4.84 -2.22
N LYS A 349 0.17 -4.73 -2.95
CA LYS A 349 1.49 -5.17 -2.49
C LYS A 349 2.09 -4.16 -1.50
N GLU A 350 3.38 -4.32 -1.21
CA GLU A 350 4.13 -3.51 -0.26
C GLU A 350 4.38 -2.07 -0.79
N VAL A 351 4.61 -1.13 0.13
CA VAL A 351 4.93 0.28 -0.20
C VAL A 351 6.11 0.39 -1.16
N VAL A 352 7.13 -0.46 -1.00
CA VAL A 352 8.31 -0.48 -1.88
C VAL A 352 7.96 -0.90 -3.31
N ASN A 353 6.98 -1.79 -3.50
CA ASN A 353 6.52 -2.20 -4.83
C ASN A 353 5.74 -1.07 -5.51
N ALA A 354 4.90 -0.35 -4.76
CA ALA A 354 4.22 0.83 -5.27
C ALA A 354 5.24 1.92 -5.66
N ALA A 355 6.25 2.19 -4.83
CA ALA A 355 7.33 3.12 -5.15
C ALA A 355 8.12 2.69 -6.39
N ALA A 356 8.42 1.39 -6.53
CA ALA A 356 9.10 0.84 -7.70
C ALA A 356 8.26 0.99 -9.00
N ASP A 357 6.95 0.78 -8.94
CA ASP A 357 6.05 1.03 -10.07
C ASP A 357 6.08 2.49 -10.51
N GLY A 358 5.98 3.43 -9.56
CA GLY A 358 6.06 4.86 -9.85
C GLY A 358 7.38 5.27 -10.50
N LYS A 359 8.49 4.68 -10.04
CA LYS A 359 9.83 4.87 -10.59
C LYS A 359 9.95 4.37 -12.04
N ARG A 360 9.46 3.16 -12.33
CA ARG A 360 9.45 2.60 -13.69
C ARG A 360 8.58 3.43 -14.63
N ALA A 361 7.38 3.78 -14.17
CA ALA A 361 6.46 4.61 -14.95
C ALA A 361 7.06 5.98 -15.26
N ALA A 362 7.72 6.64 -14.29
CA ALA A 362 8.38 7.94 -14.52
C ALA A 362 9.40 7.89 -15.66
N LEU A 363 10.25 6.85 -15.70
CA LEU A 363 11.22 6.67 -16.78
C LEU A 363 10.54 6.47 -18.14
N ALA A 364 9.52 5.61 -18.20
CA ALA A 364 8.77 5.35 -19.43
C ALA A 364 8.01 6.58 -19.92
N MET A 365 7.38 7.32 -19.00
CA MET A 365 6.67 8.58 -19.28
C MET A 365 7.63 9.64 -19.84
N PHE A 366 8.82 9.79 -19.23
CA PHE A 366 9.83 10.72 -19.72
C PHE A 366 10.27 10.37 -21.14
N ARG A 367 10.64 9.10 -21.38
CA ARG A 367 11.05 8.61 -22.71
C ARG A 367 9.98 8.89 -23.76
N ALA A 368 8.71 8.62 -23.43
CA ALA A 368 7.59 8.85 -24.33
C ALA A 368 7.29 10.35 -24.59
N ALA A 369 7.38 11.20 -23.57
CA ALA A 369 7.02 12.62 -23.68
C ALA A 369 8.15 13.47 -24.29
N VAL A 370 9.41 13.13 -24.01
CA VAL A 370 10.59 13.91 -24.41
C VAL A 370 11.30 13.31 -25.63
N GLY A 371 11.19 11.99 -25.86
CA GLY A 371 11.78 11.33 -27.02
C GLY A 371 13.29 11.06 -26.93
N ARG A 372 13.85 11.02 -25.71
CA ARG A 372 15.27 10.71 -25.47
C ARG A 372 15.48 10.02 -24.12
N GLU A 373 16.66 9.46 -23.93
CA GLU A 373 17.11 8.94 -22.64
C GLU A 373 17.42 10.08 -21.65
N PRO A 374 17.21 9.86 -20.33
CA PRO A 374 17.75 10.72 -19.30
C PRO A 374 19.27 10.87 -19.36
N GLY A 375 19.79 11.97 -18.81
CA GLY A 375 21.22 12.20 -18.73
C GLY A 375 21.98 11.22 -17.80
N PRO A 376 23.31 11.14 -17.93
CA PRO A 376 24.15 10.21 -17.16
C PRO A 376 24.10 10.42 -15.64
N GLU A 377 23.72 11.61 -15.17
CA GLU A 377 23.47 11.94 -13.76
C GLU A 377 22.34 11.11 -13.14
N HIS A 378 21.47 10.52 -13.96
CA HIS A 378 20.36 9.67 -13.50
C HIS A 378 20.66 8.17 -13.59
N ALA A 379 21.84 7.79 -14.11
CA ALA A 379 22.09 6.41 -14.46
C ALA A 379 22.21 5.45 -13.26
N TYR A 380 22.43 5.91 -12.02
CA TYR A 380 22.39 5.01 -10.85
C TYR A 380 20.97 4.50 -10.59
N TRP A 381 19.99 5.40 -10.39
CA TRP A 381 18.64 4.96 -10.08
C TRP A 381 17.96 4.25 -11.26
N ILE A 382 18.31 4.61 -12.50
CA ILE A 382 17.84 3.92 -13.71
C ILE A 382 18.36 2.48 -13.75
N SER A 383 19.62 2.26 -13.36
CA SER A 383 20.20 0.92 -13.37
C SER A 383 19.50 -0.04 -12.40
N THR A 384 18.89 0.47 -11.33
CA THR A 384 18.08 -0.36 -10.42
C THR A 384 16.73 -0.77 -11.00
N ILE A 385 16.29 -0.20 -12.13
CA ILE A 385 15.11 -0.67 -12.87
C ILE A 385 15.51 -1.80 -13.81
N GLU A 386 16.64 -1.62 -14.50
CA GLU A 386 17.11 -2.53 -15.56
C GLU A 386 17.76 -3.81 -15.02
N GLY A 387 17.83 -3.98 -13.69
CA GLY A 387 18.56 -5.09 -13.06
C GLY A 387 20.07 -5.05 -13.29
N ARG A 388 20.58 -3.96 -13.88
CA ARG A 388 22.00 -3.72 -14.10
C ARG A 388 22.54 -3.03 -12.84
N LEU A 389 23.06 -3.78 -11.89
CA LEU A 389 23.96 -3.17 -10.92
C LEU A 389 25.11 -2.54 -11.71
N ARG A 390 25.39 -1.24 -11.51
CA ARG A 390 26.62 -0.63 -12.01
C ARG A 390 27.77 -1.49 -11.45
N ALA A 391 28.41 -2.27 -12.31
CA ALA A 391 29.80 -2.61 -12.08
C ALA A 391 30.53 -1.29 -11.83
N ALA A 392 31.15 -1.13 -10.66
CA ALA A 392 32.13 -0.07 -10.49
C ALA A 392 33.09 -0.10 -11.70
N PRO A 393 33.56 1.05 -12.20
CA PRO A 393 34.51 1.05 -13.31
C PRO A 393 35.68 0.13 -12.95
N GLY A 394 35.79 -1.01 -13.64
CA GLY A 394 36.85 -2.00 -13.42
C GLY A 394 36.46 -3.40 -12.92
N LYS A 395 35.21 -3.72 -12.57
CA LYS A 395 34.82 -5.12 -12.24
C LYS A 395 33.41 -5.48 -12.71
N ALA A 396 33.32 -6.06 -13.91
CA ALA A 396 32.10 -6.70 -14.38
C ALA A 396 31.84 -7.99 -13.59
N HIS A 397 30.88 -7.98 -12.67
CA HIS A 397 30.24 -9.22 -12.23
C HIS A 397 28.95 -9.41 -13.03
N ASP A 398 28.83 -10.58 -13.65
CA ASP A 398 27.75 -10.98 -14.54
C ASP A 398 26.40 -11.01 -13.79
N ALA A 399 25.53 -10.05 -14.11
CA ALA A 399 24.25 -9.81 -13.45
C ALA A 399 23.20 -10.93 -13.70
N LYS A 400 23.51 -11.93 -14.52
CA LYS A 400 22.59 -13.04 -14.84
C LYS A 400 22.30 -14.00 -13.69
N LYS A 401 23.05 -13.95 -12.57
CA LYS A 401 22.79 -14.81 -11.40
C LYS A 401 21.87 -14.19 -10.33
N ALA A 402 21.55 -12.90 -10.41
CA ALA A 402 20.73 -12.22 -9.39
C ALA A 402 19.21 -12.26 -9.63
N LEU A 403 18.76 -12.86 -10.74
CA LEU A 403 17.34 -12.97 -11.12
C LEU A 403 16.80 -14.40 -11.02
N ALA A 404 17.52 -15.31 -10.34
CA ALA A 404 17.15 -16.71 -10.17
C ALA A 404 16.98 -17.15 -8.71
N TYR A 405 16.81 -16.19 -7.78
CA TYR A 405 16.40 -16.45 -6.40
C TYR A 405 15.23 -15.56 -6.02
#